data_AF-A0A7X8YVN2-F1
#
_entry.id   AF-A0A7X8YVN2-F1
#
_cell.length_a   1.000
_cell.length_b   1.000
_cell.length_c   1.000
_cell.angle_alpha   90.00
_cell.angle_beta   90.00
_cell.angle_gamma   90.00
#
_symmetry.space_group_name_H-M   'P 1'
#
loop_
_entity.id
_entity.type
_entity.pdbx_description
1 polymer ?
#
loop_
_entity_poly.entity_id
_entity_poly.type
_entity_poly.pdbx_seq_one_letter_code
_entity_poly.pdbx_strand_id
1 'polypeptide(L)'
;MAAGEATKGTPDGGSNGHKRTDLKLRVPEQVAGGAYANSMMVQHTASEFVMDFAMVMGGNGQVVARVVTSPGHMKHIVAALTENIRKYEAAHGPIGPRPKDE
;
A
#
# COMPACT_ATOMS: atom_id res chain seq x y z
N MET A 1 22.67 -41.74 -44.57
CA MET A 1 21.32 -41.15 -44.58
C MET A 1 20.86 -40.99 -43.15
N ALA A 2 20.42 -39.78 -42.78
CA ALA A 2 19.68 -39.34 -41.57
C ALA A 2 20.25 -39.73 -40.18
N ALA A 3 20.75 -38.81 -39.34
CA ALA A 3 20.02 -37.81 -38.53
C ALA A 3 18.90 -38.47 -37.72
N GLY A 4 18.80 -38.41 -36.39
CA GLY A 4 19.49 -37.67 -35.34
C GLY A 4 18.55 -37.73 -34.12
N GLU A 5 19.04 -37.74 -32.89
CA GLU A 5 18.21 -37.41 -31.72
C GLU A 5 19.11 -36.85 -30.62
N ALA A 6 19.12 -35.51 -30.57
CA ALA A 6 19.81 -34.73 -29.58
C ALA A 6 19.12 -34.90 -28.22
N THR A 7 19.92 -35.20 -27.20
CA THR A 7 19.53 -35.18 -25.80
C THR A 7 19.07 -33.77 -25.41
N LYS A 8 17.76 -33.58 -25.32
CA LYS A 8 17.15 -32.33 -24.86
C LYS A 8 17.39 -32.21 -23.36
N GLY A 9 18.49 -31.54 -22.99
CA GLY A 9 18.69 -31.00 -21.65
C GLY A 9 17.47 -30.19 -21.25
N THR A 10 16.83 -30.60 -20.15
CA THR A 10 15.71 -29.87 -19.59
C THR A 10 16.27 -28.64 -18.90
N PRO A 11 15.80 -27.41 -19.18
CA PRO A 11 16.28 -26.22 -18.49
C PRO A 11 15.80 -26.27 -17.04
N ASP A 12 16.75 -26.14 -16.12
CA ASP A 12 16.52 -25.96 -14.69
C ASP A 12 15.68 -24.70 -14.49
N GLY A 13 14.37 -24.90 -14.31
CA GLY A 13 13.40 -23.86 -14.02
C GLY A 13 13.59 -23.38 -12.60
N GLY A 14 14.64 -22.57 -12.38
CA GLY A 14 14.88 -21.86 -11.14
C GLY A 14 13.72 -20.89 -10.86
N SER A 15 12.68 -21.38 -10.19
CA SER A 15 11.66 -20.55 -9.58
C SER A 15 12.35 -19.70 -8.53
N ASN A 16 12.75 -18.48 -8.88
CA ASN A 16 13.19 -17.48 -7.91
C ASN A 16 11.94 -16.96 -7.17
N GLY A 17 11.35 -17.86 -6.38
CA GLY A 17 10.35 -17.53 -5.40
C GLY A 17 11.00 -16.59 -4.41
N HIS A 18 10.76 -15.29 -4.61
CA HIS A 18 11.04 -14.29 -3.59
C HIS A 18 10.26 -14.75 -2.36
N LYS A 19 10.95 -15.42 -1.43
CA LYS A 19 10.40 -15.72 -0.11
C LYS A 19 10.00 -14.36 0.44
N ARG A 20 8.69 -14.11 0.48
CA ARG A 20 8.14 -13.00 1.24
C ARG A 20 8.63 -13.25 2.65
N THR A 21 9.65 -12.51 3.06
CA THR A 21 10.12 -12.50 4.42
C THR A 21 8.92 -12.10 5.26
N ASP A 22 8.46 -13.03 6.08
CA ASP A 22 7.35 -12.80 6.98
C ASP A 22 7.83 -11.81 8.05
N LEU A 23 7.62 -10.53 7.77
CA LEU A 23 8.14 -9.44 8.58
C LEU A 23 7.27 -9.36 9.84
N LYS A 24 7.81 -9.87 10.95
CA LYS A 24 7.19 -9.71 12.27
C LYS A 24 7.35 -8.27 12.74
N LEU A 25 6.33 -7.46 12.51
CA LEU A 25 6.26 -6.09 13.02
C LEU A 25 5.80 -6.11 14.49
N ARG A 26 6.52 -5.41 15.36
CA ARG A 26 6.06 -5.12 16.73
C ARG A 26 5.24 -3.83 16.68
N VAL A 27 4.02 -3.87 17.19
CA VAL A 27 3.17 -2.68 17.36
C VAL A 27 3.26 -2.24 18.82
N PRO A 28 3.82 -1.07 19.14
CA PRO A 28 3.81 -0.53 20.50
C PRO A 28 2.38 -0.34 21.02
N GLU A 29 2.17 -0.56 22.31
CA GLU A 29 0.86 -0.41 22.95
C GLU A 29 0.23 0.98 22.70
N GLN A 30 1.07 2.01 22.71
CA GLN A 30 0.68 3.41 22.51
C GLN A 30 0.02 3.69 21.15
N VAL A 31 0.31 2.87 20.13
CA VAL A 31 -0.25 3.01 18.78
C VAL A 31 -1.13 1.82 18.38
N ALA A 32 -1.30 0.85 19.26
CA ALA A 32 -2.05 -0.38 18.98
C ALA A 32 -3.52 -0.13 18.64
N GLY A 33 -4.13 0.91 19.23
CA GLY A 33 -5.51 1.31 18.94
C GLY A 33 -5.69 2.03 17.60
N GLY A 34 -4.60 2.39 16.92
CA GLY A 34 -4.65 3.25 15.73
C GLY A 34 -5.13 4.67 16.05
N ALA A 35 -5.24 5.49 15.00
CA ALA A 35 -5.80 6.84 15.08
C ALA A 35 -6.88 6.98 14.01
N TYR A 36 -8.07 7.45 14.40
CA TYR A 36 -9.10 7.82 13.45
C TYR A 36 -8.80 9.21 12.88
N ALA A 37 -8.83 9.33 11.56
CA ALA A 37 -8.70 10.60 10.85
C ALA A 37 -9.73 10.69 9.72
N ASN A 38 -10.27 11.90 9.53
CA ASN A 38 -11.20 12.20 8.43
C ASN A 38 -10.60 13.18 7.41
N SER A 39 -9.37 13.62 7.63
CA SER A 39 -8.62 14.49 6.73
C SER A 39 -7.13 14.13 6.75
N MET A 40 -6.45 14.43 5.65
CA MET A 40 -5.00 14.30 5.52
C MET A 40 -4.44 15.53 4.82
N MET A 41 -3.39 16.12 5.39
CA MET A 41 -2.60 17.18 4.76
C MET A 41 -1.23 16.63 4.40
N VAL A 42 -0.71 17.01 3.23
CA VAL A 42 0.59 16.55 2.75
C VAL A 42 1.47 17.76 2.44
N GLN A 43 2.66 17.77 3.02
CA GLN A 43 3.73 18.74 2.74
C GLN A 43 4.99 17.98 2.33
N HIS A 44 5.87 18.61 1.56
CA HIS A 44 7.12 17.96 1.15
C HIS A 44 8.26 18.93 0.86
N THR A 45 9.47 18.40 0.95
CA THR A 45 10.72 18.99 0.46
C THR A 45 11.37 18.04 -0.54
N ALA A 46 12.56 18.36 -1.03
CA ALA A 46 13.33 17.43 -1.86
C ALA A 46 13.73 16.14 -1.13
N SER A 47 13.79 16.16 0.20
CA SER A 47 14.28 15.04 1.03
C SER A 47 13.17 14.26 1.71
N GLU A 48 12.01 14.89 1.95
CA GLU A 48 10.99 14.35 2.85
C GLU A 48 9.57 14.68 2.40
N PHE A 49 8.65 13.79 2.72
CA PHE A 49 7.21 13.99 2.72
C PHE A 49 6.69 13.86 4.15
N VAL A 50 5.82 14.79 4.53
CA VAL A 50 5.12 14.82 5.81
C VAL A 50 3.63 14.65 5.54
N MET A 51 3.03 13.62 6.13
CA MET A 51 1.59 13.36 6.09
C MET A 51 1.01 13.59 7.49
N ASP A 52 0.14 14.58 7.59
CA ASP A 52 -0.61 14.89 8.80
C ASP A 52 -2.03 14.38 8.66
N PHE A 53 -2.35 13.35 9.44
CA PHE A 53 -3.71 12.84 9.58
C PHE A 53 -4.39 13.64 10.68
N ALA A 54 -5.57 14.18 10.37
CA ALA A 54 -6.31 15.07 11.25
C ALA A 54 -7.76 14.63 11.43
N MET A 55 -8.30 14.93 12.61
CA MET A 55 -9.72 14.94 12.90
C MET A 55 -10.20 16.39 12.84
N VAL A 56 -11.08 16.68 11.88
CA VAL A 56 -11.65 18.02 11.67
C VAL A 56 -13.15 17.98 11.96
N MET A 57 -13.64 18.88 12.81
CA MET A 57 -15.05 19.01 13.16
C MET A 57 -15.38 20.47 13.53
N GLY A 58 -16.46 21.01 12.97
CA GLY A 58 -16.95 22.35 13.33
C GLY A 58 -15.96 23.49 13.07
N GLY A 59 -15.15 23.38 12.03
CA GLY A 59 -14.13 24.38 11.67
C GLY A 59 -12.81 24.28 12.45
N ASN A 60 -12.76 23.46 13.49
CA ASN A 60 -11.53 23.16 14.23
C ASN A 60 -10.97 21.80 13.81
N GLY A 61 -9.65 21.64 13.88
CA GLY A 61 -8.97 20.39 13.57
C GLY A 61 -7.84 20.08 14.53
N GLN A 62 -7.60 18.80 14.76
CA GLN A 62 -6.47 18.30 15.54
C GLN A 62 -5.70 17.26 14.72
N VAL A 63 -4.38 17.39 14.63
CA VAL A 63 -3.50 16.33 14.10
C VAL A 63 -3.50 15.17 15.10
N VAL A 64 -3.91 13.99 14.63
CA VAL A 64 -3.97 12.76 15.42
C VAL A 64 -2.79 11.83 15.15
N ALA A 65 -2.18 11.94 13.97
CA ALA A 65 -0.96 11.21 13.62
C ALA A 65 -0.16 11.99 12.57
N ARG A 66 1.17 11.95 12.68
CA ARG A 66 2.11 12.47 11.68
C ARG A 66 3.05 11.36 11.24
N VAL A 67 3.20 11.20 9.93
CA VAL A 67 4.16 10.26 9.33
C VAL A 67 5.09 11.04 8.42
N VAL A 68 6.40 10.88 8.63
CA VAL A 68 7.45 11.46 7.78
C VAL A 68 8.15 10.34 7.03
N THR A 69 8.37 10.51 5.73
CA THR A 69 8.97 9.49 4.87
C THR A 69 9.75 10.12 3.72
N SER A 70 10.55 9.32 3.01
CA SER A 70 11.28 9.78 1.82
C SER A 70 10.39 9.83 0.57
N PRO A 71 10.73 10.65 -0.45
CA PRO A 71 10.01 10.67 -1.72
C PRO A 71 9.92 9.30 -2.42
N GLY A 72 10.99 8.50 -2.32
CA GLY A 72 11.02 7.13 -2.88
C GLY A 72 10.01 6.22 -2.20
N HIS A 73 9.95 6.23 -0.87
CA HIS A 73 8.97 5.46 -0.10
C HIS A 73 7.54 5.96 -0.35
N MET A 74 7.34 7.27 -0.55
CA MET A 74 6.02 7.80 -0.87
C MET A 74 5.44 7.20 -2.15
N LYS A 75 6.27 7.01 -3.20
CA LYS A 75 5.84 6.32 -4.42
C LYS A 75 5.38 4.88 -4.15
N HIS A 76 6.10 4.16 -3.30
CA HIS A 76 5.71 2.79 -2.92
C HIS A 76 4.40 2.77 -2.13
N ILE A 77 4.20 3.73 -1.22
CA ILE A 77 2.95 3.87 -0.45
C ILE A 77 1.78 4.09 -1.40
N VAL A 78 1.88 5.06 -2.33
CA VAL A 78 0.82 5.36 -3.30
C VAL A 78 0.49 4.13 -4.15
N ALA A 79 1.50 3.46 -4.70
CA ALA A 79 1.29 2.26 -5.51
C ALA A 79 0.58 1.14 -4.72
N ALA A 80 1.00 0.92 -3.47
CA ALA A 80 0.38 -0.09 -2.61
C ALA A 80 -1.07 0.27 -2.24
N LEU A 81 -1.36 1.54 -1.92
CA LEU A 81 -2.71 1.98 -1.58
C LEU A 81 -3.65 1.86 -2.78
N THR A 82 -3.22 2.30 -3.96
CA THR A 82 -4.00 2.17 -5.21
C THR A 82 -4.37 0.71 -5.48
N GLU A 83 -3.40 -0.21 -5.37
CA GLU A 83 -3.66 -1.62 -5.60
C GLU A 83 -4.61 -2.22 -4.54
N ASN A 84 -4.49 -1.83 -3.28
CA ASN A 84 -5.37 -2.33 -2.21
C ASN A 84 -6.80 -1.78 -2.33
N ILE A 85 -6.98 -0.52 -2.72
CA ILE A 85 -8.29 0.05 -3.02
C ILE A 85 -8.96 -0.72 -4.16
N ARG A 86 -8.23 -0.96 -5.27
CA ARG A 86 -8.74 -1.75 -6.39
C ARG A 86 -9.21 -3.14 -5.97
N LYS A 87 -8.41 -3.83 -5.14
CA LYS A 87 -8.77 -5.16 -4.60
C LYS A 87 -10.01 -5.09 -3.71
N TYR A 88 -10.10 -4.09 -2.85
CA TYR A 88 -11.25 -3.87 -1.99
C TYR A 88 -12.52 -3.67 -2.83
N GLU A 89 -12.48 -2.79 -3.83
CA GLU A 89 -13.63 -2.50 -4.67
C GLU A 89 -14.07 -3.69 -5.53
N ALA A 90 -13.11 -4.51 -6.00
CA ALA A 90 -13.43 -5.75 -6.70
C ALA A 90 -14.18 -6.76 -5.80
N ALA A 91 -13.95 -6.72 -4.49
CA ALA A 91 -14.58 -7.62 -3.52
C ALA A 91 -15.87 -7.07 -2.90
N HIS A 92 -15.96 -5.76 -2.70
CA HIS A 92 -17.02 -5.10 -1.92
C HIS A 92 -17.87 -4.11 -2.73
N GLY A 93 -17.53 -3.92 -4.01
CA GLY A 93 -18.14 -2.90 -4.86
C GLY A 93 -17.45 -1.53 -4.75
N PRO A 94 -17.79 -0.58 -5.65
CA PRO A 94 -17.13 0.71 -5.72
C PRO A 94 -17.27 1.54 -4.44
N ILE A 95 -16.21 2.26 -4.06
CA ILE A 95 -16.23 3.25 -2.99
C ILE A 95 -16.87 4.52 -3.54
N GLY A 96 -18.11 4.78 -3.15
CA GLY A 96 -18.89 5.94 -3.61
C GLY A 96 -20.36 5.74 -3.35
N PRO A 97 -21.21 6.75 -3.61
CA PRO A 97 -22.64 6.57 -3.39
C PRO A 97 -23.13 5.40 -4.23
N ARG A 98 -23.79 4.43 -3.58
CA ARG A 98 -24.71 3.52 -4.26
C ARG A 98 -25.61 4.38 -5.15
N PRO A 99 -25.96 3.95 -6.39
CA PRO A 99 -26.94 4.68 -7.19
C PRO A 99 -28.11 5.06 -6.30
N LYS A 100 -28.55 6.32 -6.35
CA LYS A 100 -29.85 6.66 -5.77
C LYS A 100 -30.85 5.78 -6.50
N ASP A 101 -31.45 4.83 -5.78
CA ASP A 101 -32.74 4.28 -6.18
C ASP A 101 -33.70 5.49 -6.13
N GLU A 102 -33.87 6.17 -7.26
CA GLU A 102 -35.01 7.07 -7.55
C GLU A 102 -36.15 6.25 -8.15
#